data_AF-A0A327K1T0-F1
#
_entry.id   AF-A0A327K1T0-F1
#
_cell.length_a   1.000
_cell.length_b   1.000
_cell.length_c   1.000
_cell.angle_alpha   90.00
_cell.angle_beta   90.00
_cell.angle_gamma   90.00
#
_symmetry.space_group_name_H-M   'P 1'
#
loop_
_entity.id
_entity.type
_entity.pdbx_description
1 polymer ?
#
loop_
_entity_poly.entity_id
_entity_poly.type
_entity_poly.pdbx_seq_one_letter_code
_entity_poly.pdbx_strand_id
1 'polypeptide(L)'
;MTSTPLMPKATAVWLVDNTALSFEQIAAFCKLHPLEVKAIADGEAAQGIKGLDPLQTGQLTREEIDKAEADPKHHLKLAERKVRVPEARRRGPRYTPVSRRQDRPNAILWLVRNHPEVKDSQIMRLVGTTKPTIQAIRERTHWNAANLSPMDPVTLGLCSQIELDLEVEKAAKNAPRPPVEEAGSTLLSVEETVAPPVRDADVFAKSDRPSEPDPEEEVYDPDQVFAKLKTLKGSDKEVEDANEEETLEEETSEVEASEVEASGEVETSGEESDNGAEEEASSGEESPSEESDDDRKPE
;
A
#
# COMPACT_ATOMS: atom_id res chain seq x y z
N MET A 1 0.60 16.03 -1.52
CA MET A 1 0.35 14.81 -0.72
C MET A 1 -0.74 15.15 0.28
N THR A 2 -1.91 14.54 0.17
CA THR A 2 -3.03 14.83 1.07
C THR A 2 -2.81 14.04 2.36
N SER A 3 -2.24 14.68 3.38
CA SER A 3 -1.87 14.02 4.63
C SER A 3 -3.12 13.85 5.51
N THR A 4 -3.59 12.62 5.68
CA THR A 4 -4.67 12.29 6.63
C THR A 4 -4.08 12.09 8.02
N PRO A 5 -4.73 12.57 9.10
CA PRO A 5 -4.32 12.24 10.46
C PRO A 5 -4.33 10.72 10.72
N LEU A 6 -3.50 10.25 11.65
CA LEU A 6 -3.28 8.82 11.91
C LEU A 6 -4.56 8.09 12.37
N MET A 7 -5.46 8.80 13.07
CA MET A 7 -6.75 8.27 13.55
C MET A 7 -7.86 9.31 13.31
N PRO A 8 -8.41 9.40 12.09
CA PRO A 8 -9.25 10.53 11.69
C PRO A 8 -10.53 10.66 12.52
N LYS A 9 -11.19 9.55 12.88
CA LYS A 9 -12.41 9.58 13.70
C LYS A 9 -12.13 9.97 15.15
N ALA A 10 -11.10 9.42 15.77
CA ALA A 10 -10.74 9.75 17.16
C ALA A 10 -10.22 11.18 17.29
N THR A 11 -9.50 11.69 16.29
CA THR A 11 -9.07 13.08 16.24
C THR A 11 -10.24 14.03 15.99
N ALA A 12 -11.23 13.64 15.16
CA ALA A 12 -12.44 14.43 14.96
C ALA A 12 -13.26 14.57 16.25
N VAL A 13 -13.44 13.50 17.03
CA VAL A 13 -14.10 13.55 18.35
C VAL A 13 -13.41 14.57 19.25
N TRP A 14 -12.08 14.49 19.36
CA TRP A 14 -11.35 15.43 20.20
C TRP A 14 -11.47 16.88 19.72
N LEU A 15 -11.38 17.12 18.40
CA LEU A 15 -11.51 18.48 17.83
C LEU A 15 -12.91 19.05 18.05
N VAL A 16 -13.97 18.26 17.88
CA VAL A 16 -15.36 18.70 18.13
C VAL A 16 -15.54 19.11 19.60
N ASP A 17 -14.96 18.36 20.53
CA ASP A 17 -15.15 18.60 21.97
C ASP A 17 -14.27 19.71 22.54
N ASN A 18 -13.10 19.98 21.94
CA ASN A 18 -12.05 20.83 22.54
C ASN A 18 -11.71 22.10 21.74
N THR A 19 -12.33 22.31 20.58
CA THR A 19 -12.04 23.46 19.70
C THR A 19 -13.32 24.09 19.16
N ALA A 20 -13.28 25.37 18.81
CA ALA A 20 -14.41 26.10 18.23
C ALA A 20 -14.45 26.05 16.69
N LEU A 21 -13.89 24.99 16.10
CA LEU A 21 -13.77 24.83 14.65
C LEU A 21 -15.11 24.47 13.99
N SER A 22 -15.30 24.91 12.74
CA SER A 22 -16.48 24.51 11.97
C SER A 22 -16.42 23.03 11.57
N PHE A 23 -17.59 22.40 11.43
CA PHE A 23 -17.69 21.00 11.01
C PHE A 23 -17.06 20.74 9.63
N GLU A 24 -17.08 21.74 8.74
CA GLU A 24 -16.43 21.65 7.42
C GLU A 24 -14.90 21.66 7.52
N GLN A 25 -14.33 22.45 8.43
CA GLN A 25 -12.88 22.47 8.68
C GLN A 25 -12.40 21.13 9.25
N ILE A 26 -13.13 20.58 10.25
CA ILE A 26 -12.82 19.28 10.84
C ILE A 26 -12.95 18.16 9.80
N ALA A 27 -14.02 18.20 9.00
CA ALA A 27 -14.25 17.27 7.89
C ALA A 27 -13.12 17.31 6.86
N ALA A 28 -12.69 18.51 6.46
CA ALA A 28 -11.58 18.69 5.52
C ALA A 28 -10.25 18.16 6.07
N PHE A 29 -9.97 18.37 7.36
CA PHE A 29 -8.76 17.90 8.01
C PHE A 29 -8.72 16.37 8.19
N CYS A 30 -9.79 15.79 8.72
CA CYS A 30 -9.90 14.35 8.94
C CYS A 30 -10.29 13.56 7.68
N LYS A 31 -10.61 14.25 6.57
CA LYS A 31 -11.17 13.69 5.33
C LYS A 31 -12.43 12.84 5.57
N LEU A 32 -13.27 13.31 6.47
CA LEU A 32 -14.58 12.72 6.75
C LEU A 32 -15.65 13.58 6.09
N HIS A 33 -16.83 13.01 5.85
CA HIS A 33 -17.94 13.82 5.37
C HIS A 33 -18.44 14.75 6.49
N PRO A 34 -18.87 15.99 6.21
CA PRO A 34 -19.42 16.88 7.26
C PRO A 34 -20.57 16.27 8.06
N LEU A 35 -21.36 15.38 7.44
CA LEU A 35 -22.43 14.62 8.12
C LEU A 35 -21.88 13.64 9.17
N GLU A 36 -20.71 13.03 8.94
CA GLU A 36 -20.07 12.17 9.93
C GLU A 36 -19.58 13.00 11.12
N VAL A 37 -19.05 14.20 10.88
CA VAL A 37 -18.64 15.10 11.96
C VAL A 37 -19.84 15.58 12.78
N LYS A 38 -20.99 15.85 12.14
CA LYS A 38 -22.25 16.13 12.84
C LYS A 38 -22.72 14.94 13.67
N ALA A 39 -22.73 13.73 13.09
CA ALA A 39 -23.09 12.52 13.83
C ALA A 39 -22.11 12.20 14.99
N ILE A 40 -20.85 12.65 14.90
CA ILE A 40 -19.88 12.60 16.01
C ILE A 40 -20.26 13.60 17.10
N ALA A 41 -20.61 14.83 16.73
CA ALA A 41 -21.07 15.87 17.67
C ALA A 41 -22.38 15.47 18.37
N ASP A 42 -23.28 14.78 17.67
CA ASP A 42 -24.52 14.24 18.21
C ASP A 42 -24.29 12.97 19.07
N GLY A 43 -23.06 12.45 19.11
CA GLY A 43 -22.67 11.27 19.88
C GLY A 43 -23.01 9.91 19.25
N GLU A 44 -23.70 9.87 18.11
CA GLU A 44 -24.16 8.64 17.44
C GLU A 44 -22.99 7.85 16.81
N ALA A 45 -22.07 8.54 16.14
CA ALA A 45 -20.98 7.90 15.38
C ALA A 45 -19.71 7.60 16.20
N ALA A 46 -19.64 8.14 17.43
CA ALA A 46 -18.44 8.09 18.27
C ALA A 46 -18.63 7.28 19.57
N GLN A 47 -19.77 6.61 19.75
CA GLN A 47 -20.06 5.82 20.95
C GLN A 47 -18.94 4.79 21.22
N GLY A 48 -18.14 5.02 22.26
CA GLY A 48 -17.05 4.15 22.68
C GLY A 48 -15.66 4.46 22.10
N ILE A 49 -15.50 5.49 21.26
CA ILE A 49 -14.19 5.94 20.77
C ILE A 49 -13.67 7.03 21.69
N LYS A 50 -12.54 6.79 22.36
CA LYS A 50 -11.86 7.83 23.15
C LYS A 50 -11.16 8.81 22.20
N GLY A 51 -11.48 10.10 22.33
CA GLY A 51 -10.84 11.16 21.58
C GLY A 51 -9.32 11.15 21.76
N LEU A 52 -8.58 11.30 20.66
CA LEU A 52 -7.12 11.37 20.67
C LEU A 52 -6.66 12.79 20.35
N ASP A 53 -5.90 13.38 21.27
CA ASP A 53 -5.37 14.73 21.14
C ASP A 53 -4.33 14.82 20.00
N PRO A 54 -4.59 15.61 18.94
CA PRO A 54 -3.68 15.81 17.82
C PRO A 54 -2.48 16.70 18.18
N LEU A 55 -2.56 17.54 19.23
CA LEU A 55 -1.45 18.34 19.74
C LEU A 55 -0.42 17.45 20.43
N GLN A 56 -0.88 16.55 21.32
CA GLN A 56 0.02 15.58 21.98
C GLN A 56 0.68 14.63 20.98
N THR A 57 -0.03 14.25 19.91
CA THR A 57 0.53 13.39 18.86
C THR A 57 1.49 14.15 17.93
N GLY A 58 1.57 15.49 18.05
CA GLY A 58 2.38 16.35 17.19
C GLY A 58 1.89 16.42 15.75
N GLN A 59 0.60 16.14 15.52
CA GLN A 59 -0.06 16.20 14.21
C GLN A 59 -0.61 17.61 13.92
N LEU A 60 -0.98 18.37 14.95
CA LEU A 60 -1.37 19.77 14.88
C LEU A 60 -0.53 20.60 15.86
N THR A 61 -0.41 21.90 15.58
CA THR A 61 0.15 22.87 16.52
C THR A 61 -0.96 23.74 17.08
N ARG A 62 -0.77 24.26 18.30
CA ARG A 62 -1.77 25.15 18.92
C ARG A 62 -2.01 26.41 18.08
N GLU A 63 -0.93 26.98 17.54
CA GLU A 63 -0.99 28.14 16.65
C GLU A 63 -1.82 27.91 15.38
N GLU A 64 -1.90 26.68 14.87
CA GLU A 64 -2.69 26.35 13.70
C GLU A 64 -4.18 26.27 14.03
N ILE A 65 -4.52 25.76 15.23
CA ILE A 65 -5.89 25.75 15.74
C ILE A 65 -6.37 27.18 15.99
N ASP A 66 -5.59 28.02 16.67
CA ASP A 66 -6.00 29.39 16.98
C ASP A 66 -6.25 30.22 15.69
N LYS A 67 -5.47 29.98 14.62
CA LYS A 67 -5.70 30.60 13.30
C LYS A 67 -6.98 30.10 12.63
N ALA A 68 -7.25 28.79 12.74
CA ALA A 68 -8.44 28.18 12.18
C ALA A 68 -9.73 28.55 12.93
N GLU A 69 -9.64 28.82 14.23
CA GLU A 69 -10.74 29.35 15.04
C GLU A 69 -11.04 30.82 14.70
N ALA A 70 -10.02 31.61 14.36
CA ALA A 70 -10.21 33.01 13.95
C ALA A 70 -10.77 33.17 12.53
N ASP A 71 -10.50 32.23 11.61
CA ASP A 71 -11.00 32.26 10.23
C ASP A 71 -11.67 30.93 9.85
N PRO A 72 -13.01 30.88 9.72
CA PRO A 72 -13.75 29.68 9.30
C PRO A 72 -13.37 29.15 7.91
N LYS A 73 -12.77 29.98 7.05
CA LYS A 73 -12.32 29.58 5.71
C LYS A 73 -10.91 28.98 5.70
N HIS A 74 -10.19 29.04 6.83
CA HIS A 74 -8.85 28.49 6.92
C HIS A 74 -8.90 26.97 7.00
N HIS A 75 -8.13 26.30 6.14
CA HIS A 75 -8.03 24.84 6.12
C HIS A 75 -6.80 24.40 6.92
N LEU A 76 -7.05 23.66 8.01
CA LEU A 76 -6.03 23.07 8.86
C LEU A 76 -5.04 22.22 8.06
N LYS A 77 -3.74 22.40 8.31
CA LYS A 77 -2.67 21.60 7.71
C LYS A 77 -2.01 20.73 8.76
N LEU A 78 -1.75 19.47 8.39
CA LEU A 78 -1.00 18.55 9.26
C LEU A 78 0.44 19.04 9.43
N ALA A 79 0.91 19.12 10.67
CA ALA A 79 2.29 19.44 10.96
C ALA A 79 3.20 18.31 10.47
N GLU A 80 4.30 18.67 9.81
CA GLU A 80 5.29 17.68 9.37
C GLU A 80 5.98 17.06 10.59
N ARG A 81 5.81 15.74 10.76
CA ARG A 81 6.40 14.99 11.88
C ARG A 81 7.93 15.15 11.85
N LYS A 82 8.49 15.87 12.85
CA LYS A 82 9.94 16.12 12.98
C LYS A 82 10.79 14.84 13.04
N VAL A 83 10.20 13.70 13.43
CA VAL A 83 10.88 12.39 13.51
C VAL A 83 10.55 11.54 12.28
N ARG A 84 11.32 11.70 11.20
CA ARG A 84 11.36 10.73 10.10
C ARG A 84 12.05 9.48 10.62
N VAL A 85 11.31 8.39 10.83
CA VAL A 85 11.91 7.12 11.25
C VAL A 85 12.83 6.68 10.11
N PRO A 86 14.15 6.54 10.35
CA PRO A 86 15.05 6.05 9.32
C PRO A 86 14.63 4.64 8.93
N GLU A 87 14.50 4.36 7.63
CA GLU A 87 14.35 2.99 7.16
C GLU A 87 15.51 2.16 7.69
N ALA A 88 15.20 1.06 8.37
CA ALA A 88 16.19 0.22 9.01
C ALA A 88 17.21 -0.25 7.97
N ARG A 89 18.43 0.29 8.04
CA ARG A 89 19.54 -0.07 7.14
C ARG A 89 19.78 -1.58 7.16
N ARG A 90 20.17 -2.10 5.98
CA ARG A 90 20.55 -3.50 5.68
C ARG A 90 20.97 -4.26 6.92
N ARG A 91 20.10 -5.18 7.36
CA ARG A 91 20.41 -6.11 8.45
C ARG A 91 21.60 -6.95 8.02
N GLY A 92 22.68 -6.87 8.79
CA GLY A 92 23.83 -7.76 8.66
C GLY A 92 23.44 -9.21 8.97
N PRO A 93 24.39 -10.15 8.89
CA PRO A 93 24.13 -11.56 9.18
C PRO A 93 23.41 -11.74 10.52
N ARG A 94 22.21 -12.32 10.48
CA ARG A 94 21.35 -12.46 11.66
C ARG A 94 21.95 -13.53 12.58
N TYR A 95 22.26 -13.18 13.83
CA TYR A 95 22.70 -14.15 14.81
C TYR A 95 21.58 -15.15 15.08
N THR A 96 21.82 -16.44 14.85
CA THR A 96 20.88 -17.49 15.25
C THR A 96 21.24 -17.99 16.65
N PRO A 97 20.29 -17.97 17.60
CA PRO A 97 20.52 -18.47 18.95
C PRO A 97 20.87 -19.96 18.94
N VAL A 98 21.62 -20.42 19.95
CA VAL A 98 22.17 -21.80 20.04
C VAL A 98 21.10 -22.88 19.89
N SER A 99 19.91 -22.66 20.45
CA SER A 99 18.76 -23.57 20.35
C SER A 99 18.36 -23.87 18.90
N ARG A 100 18.41 -22.85 18.03
CA ARG A 100 18.00 -22.95 16.61
C ARG A 100 19.14 -23.30 15.67
N ARG A 101 20.34 -23.64 16.18
CA ARG A 101 21.48 -24.01 15.34
C ARG A 101 21.35 -25.40 14.73
N GLN A 102 20.65 -26.31 15.42
CA GLN A 102 20.39 -27.68 14.96
C GLN A 102 19.43 -27.71 13.76
N ASP A 103 18.62 -26.66 13.59
CA ASP A 103 17.67 -26.54 12.47
C ASP A 103 18.32 -25.98 11.20
N ARG A 104 19.53 -25.39 11.30
CA ARG A 104 20.24 -24.83 10.15
C ARG A 104 20.60 -25.88 9.09
N PRO A 105 21.10 -27.08 9.45
CA PRO A 105 21.29 -28.16 8.48
C PRO A 105 20.01 -28.61 7.76
N ASN A 106 18.88 -28.66 8.48
CA ASN A 106 17.56 -29.00 7.93
C ASN A 106 17.09 -27.97 6.89
N ALA A 107 17.31 -26.68 7.19
CA ALA A 107 17.04 -25.57 6.27
C ALA A 107 17.90 -25.61 5.00
N ILE A 108 19.21 -25.89 5.14
CA ILE A 108 20.10 -26.02 3.98
C ILE A 108 19.68 -27.19 3.10
N LEU A 109 19.33 -28.33 3.70
CA LEU A 109 18.88 -29.50 2.96
C LEU A 109 17.61 -29.21 2.15
N TRP A 110 16.67 -28.45 2.72
CA TRP A 110 15.46 -28.02 2.02
C TRP A 110 15.79 -27.10 0.84
N LEU A 111 16.67 -26.10 1.03
CA LEU A 111 17.08 -25.18 -0.03
C LEU A 111 17.78 -25.91 -1.17
N VAL A 112 18.72 -26.80 -0.87
CA VAL A 112 19.44 -27.58 -1.89
C VAL A 112 18.51 -28.50 -2.68
N ARG A 113 17.48 -29.04 -2.02
CA ARG A 113 16.53 -29.97 -2.63
C ARG A 113 15.47 -29.28 -3.48
N ASN A 114 14.89 -28.18 -3.00
CA ASN A 114 13.77 -27.51 -3.65
C ASN A 114 14.19 -26.36 -4.57
N HIS A 115 15.31 -25.70 -4.25
CA HIS A 115 15.82 -24.55 -4.99
C HIS A 115 17.30 -24.75 -5.38
N PRO A 116 17.61 -25.71 -6.28
CA PRO A 116 18.98 -25.93 -6.75
C PRO A 116 19.57 -24.73 -7.49
N GLU A 117 18.74 -23.80 -7.97
CA GLU A 117 19.13 -22.54 -8.59
C GLU A 117 19.88 -21.60 -7.63
N VAL A 118 19.66 -21.74 -6.32
CA VAL A 118 20.25 -20.86 -5.29
C VAL A 118 21.73 -21.19 -5.07
N LYS A 119 22.59 -20.18 -5.24
CA LYS A 119 24.04 -20.28 -5.07
C LYS A 119 24.42 -20.35 -3.59
N ASP A 120 25.54 -20.98 -3.28
CA ASP A 120 26.01 -21.11 -1.89
C ASP A 120 26.19 -19.75 -1.18
N SER A 121 26.60 -18.70 -1.91
CA SER A 121 26.73 -17.35 -1.38
C SER A 121 25.39 -16.75 -0.92
N GLN A 122 24.30 -17.17 -1.54
CA GLN A 122 22.94 -16.77 -1.22
C GLN A 122 22.42 -17.54 0.01
N ILE A 123 22.66 -18.86 0.06
CA ILE A 123 22.35 -19.71 1.22
C ILE A 123 23.07 -19.21 2.48
N MET A 124 24.35 -18.81 2.36
CA MET A 124 25.12 -18.23 3.47
C MET A 124 24.46 -16.97 4.03
N ARG A 125 23.85 -16.13 3.18
CA ARG A 125 23.17 -14.89 3.59
C ARG A 125 21.83 -15.17 4.27
N LEU A 126 21.06 -16.11 3.75
CA LEU A 126 19.72 -16.47 4.26
C LEU A 126 19.78 -17.20 5.61
N VAL A 127 20.62 -18.24 5.71
CA VAL A 127 20.65 -19.13 6.89
C VAL A 127 21.74 -18.71 7.90
N GLY A 128 22.71 -17.90 7.47
CA GLY A 128 23.82 -17.47 8.31
C GLY A 128 24.81 -18.60 8.61
N THR A 129 25.06 -19.48 7.65
CA THR A 129 25.95 -20.65 7.75
C THR A 129 27.22 -20.47 6.92
N THR A 130 28.14 -21.43 7.00
CA THR A 130 29.42 -21.39 6.30
C THR A 130 29.42 -22.32 5.08
N LYS A 131 30.11 -21.91 4.00
CA LYS A 131 30.30 -22.71 2.77
C LYS A 131 30.69 -24.18 3.00
N PRO A 132 31.69 -24.53 3.86
CA PRO A 132 32.03 -25.94 4.11
C PRO A 132 30.86 -26.75 4.68
N THR A 133 29.99 -26.13 5.50
CA THR A 133 28.81 -26.79 6.05
C THR A 133 27.76 -27.06 4.96
N ILE A 134 27.58 -26.12 4.03
CA ILE A 134 26.68 -26.29 2.88
C ILE A 134 27.17 -27.44 2.00
N GLN A 135 28.47 -27.47 1.69
CA GLN A 135 29.07 -28.53 0.90
C GLN A 135 28.94 -29.90 1.59
N ALA A 136 29.22 -29.97 2.90
CA ALA A 136 29.07 -31.22 3.66
C ALA A 136 27.62 -31.76 3.67
N ILE A 137 26.62 -30.89 3.59
CA ILE A 137 25.22 -31.30 3.50
C ILE A 137 24.88 -31.75 2.07
N ARG A 138 25.38 -31.06 1.03
CA ARG A 138 25.23 -31.48 -0.38
C ARG A 138 25.85 -32.86 -0.62
N GLU A 139 27.04 -33.10 -0.06
CA GLU A 139 27.78 -34.36 -0.16
C GLU A 139 27.33 -35.42 0.85
N ARG A 140 26.40 -35.08 1.76
CA ARG A 140 25.94 -35.93 2.88
C ARG A 140 27.08 -36.41 3.80
N THR A 141 28.15 -35.64 3.92
CA THR A 141 29.31 -35.88 4.81
C THR A 141 29.19 -35.17 6.17
N HIS A 142 28.10 -34.44 6.40
CA HIS A 142 27.80 -33.87 7.72
C HIS A 142 27.63 -34.98 8.77
N TRP A 143 28.16 -34.78 9.99
CA TRP A 143 28.12 -35.79 11.06
C TRP A 143 26.72 -36.31 11.38
N ASN A 144 25.69 -35.49 11.18
CA ASN A 144 24.29 -35.84 11.40
C ASN A 144 23.50 -36.08 10.10
N ALA A 145 24.14 -36.38 8.97
CA ALA A 145 23.48 -36.47 7.66
C ALA A 145 22.31 -37.47 7.59
N ALA A 146 22.37 -38.54 8.39
CA ALA A 146 21.33 -39.58 8.41
C ALA A 146 20.00 -39.13 9.03
N ASN A 147 20.03 -38.17 9.97
CA ASN A 147 18.82 -37.70 10.67
C ASN A 147 18.32 -36.34 10.18
N LEU A 148 18.88 -35.81 9.08
CA LEU A 148 18.44 -34.52 8.55
C LEU A 148 17.07 -34.65 7.87
N SER A 149 16.15 -33.76 8.21
CA SER A 149 14.85 -33.63 7.56
C SER A 149 14.78 -32.29 6.82
N PRO A 150 14.40 -32.26 5.53
CA PRO A 150 14.25 -30.99 4.83
C PRO A 150 13.09 -30.18 5.42
N MET A 151 13.40 -29.04 6.04
CA MET A 151 12.42 -28.09 6.58
C MET A 151 12.65 -26.68 6.02
N ASP A 152 11.57 -25.95 5.79
CA ASP A 152 11.62 -24.61 5.18
C ASP A 152 12.28 -23.58 6.11
N PRO A 153 13.31 -22.84 5.67
CA PRO A 153 13.98 -21.81 6.47
C PRO A 153 13.06 -20.68 6.96
N VAL A 154 11.94 -20.39 6.28
CA VAL A 154 10.96 -19.39 6.71
C VAL A 154 10.18 -19.89 7.93
N THR A 155 9.73 -21.15 7.88
CA THR A 155 9.01 -21.79 9.01
C THR A 155 9.89 -21.90 10.26
N LEU A 156 11.20 -22.08 10.07
CA LEU A 156 12.21 -22.11 11.13
C LEU A 156 12.57 -20.71 11.66
N GLY A 157 12.10 -19.64 10.99
CA GLY A 157 12.36 -18.25 11.34
C GLY A 157 13.79 -17.80 11.07
N LEU A 158 14.51 -18.48 10.17
CA LEU A 158 15.89 -18.15 9.79
C LEU A 158 15.93 -17.01 8.76
N CYS A 159 15.03 -17.05 7.78
CA CYS A 159 14.81 -15.98 6.81
C CYS A 159 13.34 -15.52 6.82
N SER A 160 13.08 -14.33 6.31
CA SER A 160 11.71 -13.90 6.00
C SER A 160 11.27 -14.42 4.62
N GLN A 161 9.96 -14.52 4.40
CA GLN A 161 9.40 -14.92 3.11
C GLN A 161 9.93 -14.03 1.97
N ILE A 162 9.93 -12.72 2.21
CA ILE A 162 10.38 -11.71 1.24
C ILE A 162 11.85 -11.91 0.87
N GLU A 163 12.71 -12.25 1.84
CA GLU A 163 14.13 -12.51 1.59
C GLU A 163 14.35 -13.78 0.77
N LEU A 164 13.58 -14.84 1.05
CA LEU A 164 13.63 -16.09 0.29
C LEU A 164 13.24 -15.85 -1.17
N ASP A 165 12.08 -15.23 -1.39
CA ASP A 165 11.55 -14.97 -2.73
C ASP A 165 12.51 -14.09 -3.56
N LEU A 166 13.03 -13.01 -2.95
CA LEU A 166 13.98 -12.12 -3.60
C LEU A 166 15.29 -12.81 -3.98
N GLU A 167 15.75 -13.77 -3.18
CA GLU A 167 16.98 -14.49 -3.47
C GLU A 167 16.78 -15.59 -4.52
N VAL A 168 15.62 -16.26 -4.52
CA VAL A 168 15.20 -17.22 -5.56
C VAL A 168 15.01 -16.50 -6.89
N GLU A 169 14.36 -15.34 -6.94
CA GLU A 169 14.25 -14.55 -8.17
C GLU A 169 15.61 -14.12 -8.71
N LYS A 170 16.51 -13.68 -7.83
CA LYS A 170 17.89 -13.35 -8.23
C LYS A 170 18.64 -14.58 -8.73
N ALA A 171 18.45 -15.72 -8.08
CA ALA A 171 19.05 -16.98 -8.49
C ALA A 171 18.55 -17.39 -9.88
N ALA A 172 17.24 -17.35 -10.12
CA ALA A 172 16.60 -17.64 -11.39
C ALA A 172 17.08 -16.71 -12.51
N LYS A 173 17.22 -15.41 -12.25
CA LYS A 173 17.76 -14.43 -13.21
C LYS A 173 19.24 -14.67 -13.54
N ASN A 174 20.00 -15.21 -12.60
CA ASN A 174 21.43 -15.51 -12.76
C ASN A 174 21.71 -16.95 -13.18
N ALA A 175 20.70 -17.81 -13.27
CA ALA A 175 20.83 -19.15 -13.79
C ALA A 175 20.95 -19.04 -15.32
N PRO A 176 21.91 -19.73 -15.96
CA PRO A 176 21.89 -19.86 -17.40
C PRO A 176 20.55 -20.50 -17.78
N ARG A 177 19.82 -19.86 -18.71
CA ARG A 177 18.62 -20.46 -19.31
C ARG A 177 19.02 -21.89 -19.73
N PRO A 178 18.30 -22.95 -19.31
CA PRO A 178 18.64 -24.30 -19.72
C PRO A 178 18.80 -24.31 -21.25
N PRO A 179 19.75 -25.08 -21.81
CA PRO A 179 19.77 -25.30 -23.23
C PRO A 179 18.36 -25.71 -23.61
N VAL A 180 17.78 -25.01 -24.58
CA VAL A 180 16.48 -25.37 -25.13
C VAL A 180 16.69 -26.71 -25.83
N GLU A 181 16.66 -27.79 -25.06
CA GLU A 181 16.24 -29.07 -25.62
C GLU A 181 14.81 -28.84 -26.07
N GLU A 182 14.54 -29.24 -27.32
CA GLU A 182 13.27 -29.11 -28.03
C GLU A 182 12.12 -29.70 -27.22
N ALA A 183 11.64 -28.96 -26.22
CA ALA A 183 10.41 -29.25 -25.51
C ALA A 183 9.28 -28.81 -26.43
N GLY A 184 8.88 -29.73 -27.31
CA GLY A 184 7.65 -29.63 -28.07
C GLY A 184 6.51 -29.19 -27.17
N SER A 185 5.82 -28.12 -27.58
CA SER A 185 4.57 -27.61 -27.01
C SER A 185 4.58 -27.37 -25.49
N THR A 186 5.28 -26.33 -25.03
CA THR A 186 4.95 -25.71 -23.73
C THR A 186 4.14 -24.45 -23.98
N LEU A 187 3.09 -24.24 -23.19
CA LEU A 187 2.22 -23.07 -23.30
C LEU A 187 3.02 -21.78 -23.02
N LEU A 188 2.70 -20.73 -23.79
CA LEU A 188 3.24 -19.39 -23.60
C LEU A 188 2.88 -18.86 -22.20
N SER A 189 3.67 -17.91 -21.70
CA SER A 189 3.42 -17.31 -20.38
C SER A 189 2.07 -16.59 -20.36
N VAL A 190 1.41 -16.52 -19.21
CA VAL A 190 0.08 -15.87 -19.06
C VAL A 190 0.10 -14.43 -19.58
N GLU A 191 1.20 -13.71 -19.40
CA GLU A 191 1.36 -12.34 -19.91
C GLU A 191 1.41 -12.27 -21.44
N GLU A 192 1.95 -13.29 -22.12
CA GLU A 192 1.99 -13.35 -23.59
C GLU A 192 0.64 -13.74 -24.20
N THR A 193 -0.22 -14.44 -23.45
CA THR A 193 -1.55 -14.85 -23.93
C THR A 193 -2.61 -13.74 -23.77
N VAL A 194 -2.42 -12.81 -22.83
CA VAL A 194 -3.36 -11.72 -22.55
C VAL A 194 -2.97 -10.42 -23.28
N ALA A 195 -1.77 -10.35 -23.87
CA ALA A 195 -1.35 -9.20 -24.66
C ALA A 195 -2.20 -9.06 -25.93
N PRO A 196 -2.74 -7.87 -26.24
CA PRO A 196 -3.41 -7.63 -27.52
C PRO A 196 -2.41 -7.82 -28.66
N PRO A 197 -2.79 -8.47 -29.78
CA PRO A 197 -1.85 -8.75 -30.86
C PRO A 197 -1.36 -7.43 -31.46
N VAL A 198 -0.10 -7.10 -31.20
CA VAL A 198 0.64 -6.11 -31.97
C VAL A 198 0.74 -6.66 -33.39
N ARG A 199 0.08 -5.96 -34.32
CA ARG A 199 0.10 -6.28 -35.75
C ARG A 199 1.46 -5.87 -36.32
N ASP A 200 2.48 -6.65 -36.05
CA ASP A 200 3.76 -6.53 -36.75
C ASP A 200 3.65 -7.28 -38.07
N ALA A 201 3.24 -6.56 -39.10
CA ALA A 201 3.04 -7.03 -40.47
C ALA A 201 4.36 -7.32 -41.22
N ASP A 202 5.44 -7.73 -40.54
CA ASP A 202 6.78 -7.83 -41.14
C ASP A 202 7.55 -9.11 -40.77
N VAL A 203 6.88 -10.18 -40.33
CA VAL A 203 7.53 -11.47 -40.00
C VAL A 203 7.51 -12.48 -41.18
N PHE A 204 6.80 -12.21 -42.27
CA PHE A 204 6.71 -13.11 -43.43
C PHE A 204 7.54 -12.71 -44.67
N ALA A 205 8.36 -11.66 -44.59
CA ALA A 205 9.03 -11.08 -45.77
C ALA A 205 10.56 -11.33 -45.84
N LYS A 206 11.05 -12.50 -45.41
CA LYS A 206 12.44 -12.95 -45.69
C LYS A 206 12.48 -14.43 -46.07
N SER A 207 11.89 -14.76 -47.21
CA SER A 207 12.28 -15.96 -47.96
C SER A 207 12.32 -15.61 -49.44
N ASP A 208 13.47 -15.87 -50.06
CA ASP A 208 13.85 -15.59 -51.44
C ASP A 208 12.75 -15.77 -52.48
N ARG A 209 12.51 -14.72 -53.30
CA ARG A 209 12.07 -14.83 -54.70
C ARG A 209 12.26 -13.52 -55.48
N PRO A 210 12.52 -13.57 -56.80
CA PRO A 210 12.98 -12.43 -57.60
C PRO A 210 11.88 -11.42 -57.94
N SER A 211 12.29 -10.17 -58.12
CA SER A 211 11.52 -8.96 -58.41
C SER A 211 10.74 -9.00 -59.73
N GLU A 212 9.45 -8.66 -59.67
CA GLU A 212 8.63 -8.17 -60.79
C GLU A 212 7.99 -6.82 -60.38
N PRO A 213 7.77 -5.89 -61.33
CA PRO A 213 7.53 -4.47 -61.05
C PRO A 213 6.08 -4.16 -60.62
N ASP A 214 5.93 -3.19 -59.72
CA ASP A 214 4.66 -2.72 -59.13
C ASP A 214 3.60 -2.33 -60.18
N PRO A 215 2.34 -2.80 -60.05
CA PRO A 215 1.20 -2.12 -60.64
C PRO A 215 0.75 -0.96 -59.74
N GLU A 216 1.00 0.25 -60.25
CA GLU A 216 0.36 1.55 -59.99
C GLU A 216 -0.64 1.64 -58.82
N GLU A 217 -0.34 2.55 -57.88
CA GLU A 217 -1.22 3.00 -56.80
C GLU A 217 -2.57 3.50 -57.34
N GLU A 218 -3.61 2.66 -57.30
CA GLU A 218 -4.99 3.12 -57.45
C GLU A 218 -5.40 3.87 -56.17
N VAL A 219 -5.23 5.19 -56.19
CA VAL A 219 -5.79 6.12 -55.20
C VAL A 219 -7.31 5.97 -55.18
N TYR A 220 -7.82 5.40 -54.09
CA TYR A 220 -9.25 5.17 -53.90
C TYR A 220 -9.97 6.49 -53.59
N ASP A 221 -10.78 6.99 -54.52
CA ASP A 221 -11.53 8.23 -54.36
C ASP A 221 -12.88 7.96 -53.63
N PRO A 222 -13.10 8.50 -52.41
CA PRO A 222 -14.30 8.25 -51.62
C PRO A 222 -15.60 8.64 -52.33
N ASP A 223 -15.58 9.56 -53.30
CA ASP A 223 -16.81 9.98 -53.97
C ASP A 223 -17.42 8.89 -54.89
N GLN A 224 -16.62 7.94 -55.37
CA GLN A 224 -17.12 6.82 -56.18
C GLN A 224 -17.86 5.74 -55.38
N VAL A 225 -17.50 5.54 -54.10
CA VAL A 225 -18.20 4.60 -53.22
C VAL A 225 -19.56 5.15 -52.77
N PHE A 226 -19.65 6.46 -52.52
CA PHE A 226 -20.93 7.10 -52.19
C PHE A 226 -21.88 7.20 -53.39
N ALA A 227 -21.37 7.35 -54.61
CA ALA A 227 -22.18 7.29 -55.82
C ALA A 227 -22.82 5.90 -56.03
N LYS A 228 -22.06 4.82 -55.81
CA LYS A 228 -22.56 3.42 -55.88
C LYS A 228 -23.56 3.08 -54.77
N LEU A 229 -23.48 3.73 -53.62
CA LEU A 229 -24.45 3.54 -52.53
C LEU A 229 -25.77 4.31 -52.78
N LYS A 230 -25.71 5.46 -53.48
CA LYS A 230 -26.91 6.21 -53.87
C LYS A 230 -27.71 5.53 -54.98
N THR A 231 -27.05 4.86 -55.93
CA THR A 231 -27.75 4.06 -56.96
C THR A 231 -28.44 2.83 -56.36
N LEU A 232 -27.96 2.32 -55.24
CA LEU A 232 -28.56 1.19 -54.52
C LEU A 232 -29.72 1.59 -53.58
N LYS A 233 -29.90 2.89 -53.30
CA LYS A 233 -30.96 3.42 -52.42
C LYS A 233 -32.09 4.13 -53.18
N GLY A 234 -32.10 4.04 -54.51
CA GLY A 234 -33.08 4.66 -55.41
C GLY A 234 -34.21 3.74 -55.90
N SER A 235 -34.30 2.49 -55.45
CA SER A 235 -35.32 1.54 -55.89
C SER A 235 -36.06 0.92 -54.71
N ASP A 236 -36.79 1.74 -53.95
CA ASP A 236 -38.00 1.31 -53.20
C ASP A 236 -38.65 2.52 -52.50
N LYS A 237 -39.70 3.06 -53.11
CA LYS A 237 -40.77 3.83 -52.44
C LYS A 237 -42.07 3.74 -53.24
N GLU A 238 -43.12 3.26 -52.58
CA GLU A 238 -44.54 3.68 -52.60
C GLU A 238 -45.27 2.67 -51.67
N VAL A 239 -46.08 3.01 -50.66
CA VAL A 239 -47.28 3.88 -50.62
C VAL A 239 -47.53 4.40 -49.18
N GLU A 240 -48.21 5.55 -49.12
CA GLU A 240 -48.95 6.30 -48.07
C GLU A 240 -49.45 5.51 -46.83
N ASP A 241 -49.69 6.09 -45.64
CA ASP A 241 -50.62 7.20 -45.37
C ASP A 241 -50.48 7.79 -43.94
N ALA A 242 -51.19 8.90 -43.72
CA ALA A 242 -51.13 9.89 -42.65
C ALA A 242 -51.54 9.47 -41.22
N ASN A 243 -51.06 10.21 -40.22
CA ASN A 243 -51.81 11.26 -39.50
C ASN A 243 -51.50 11.34 -37.97
N GLU A 244 -51.61 12.58 -37.49
CA GLU A 244 -51.92 13.06 -36.14
C GLU A 244 -50.82 13.50 -35.18
N GLU A 245 -51.03 14.75 -34.79
CA GLU A 245 -50.35 15.69 -33.91
C GLU A 245 -50.52 15.30 -32.44
N GLU A 246 -49.68 15.84 -31.54
CA GLU A 246 -50.10 16.85 -30.55
C GLU A 246 -48.95 17.10 -29.55
N THR A 247 -48.65 18.38 -29.38
CA THR A 247 -47.67 18.99 -28.47
C THR A 247 -48.20 19.07 -27.03
N LEU A 248 -47.32 19.13 -26.03
CA LEU A 248 -47.51 19.98 -24.84
C LEU A 248 -46.23 20.09 -23.99
N GLU A 249 -45.84 21.34 -23.73
CA GLU A 249 -44.90 21.80 -22.70
C GLU A 249 -45.61 21.81 -21.33
N GLU A 250 -44.86 21.76 -20.22
CA GLU A 250 -44.95 22.78 -19.14
C GLU A 250 -44.06 22.46 -17.92
N GLU A 251 -43.51 23.54 -17.36
CA GLU A 251 -42.79 23.66 -16.10
C GLU A 251 -43.75 23.82 -14.89
N THR A 252 -43.13 23.76 -13.70
CA THR A 252 -43.49 24.39 -12.41
C THR A 252 -44.24 23.57 -11.35
N SER A 253 -43.72 23.63 -10.11
CA SER A 253 -44.53 23.89 -8.91
C SER A 253 -43.65 24.39 -7.75
N GLU A 254 -44.17 25.42 -7.10
CA GLU A 254 -43.74 26.13 -5.89
C GLU A 254 -44.05 25.35 -4.58
N VAL A 255 -43.79 26.02 -3.44
CA VAL A 255 -44.45 25.95 -2.09
C VAL A 255 -43.42 25.57 -0.99
N GLU A 256 -43.21 26.26 0.14
CA GLU A 256 -43.83 27.39 0.85
C GLU A 256 -42.83 27.96 1.88
N ALA A 257 -43.04 29.20 2.31
CA ALA A 257 -42.42 29.81 3.49
C ALA A 257 -43.33 29.70 4.72
N SER A 258 -42.77 29.62 5.92
CA SER A 258 -43.47 30.01 7.16
C SER A 258 -42.50 30.58 8.21
N GLU A 259 -42.80 31.81 8.65
CA GLU A 259 -42.25 32.50 9.83
C GLU A 259 -42.97 32.04 11.11
N VAL A 260 -42.26 31.99 12.24
CA VAL A 260 -42.77 32.40 13.57
C VAL A 260 -41.60 32.92 14.44
N GLU A 261 -41.78 34.12 14.99
CA GLU A 261 -40.88 34.80 15.94
C GLU A 261 -40.99 34.31 17.40
N ALA A 262 -39.96 34.57 18.23
CA ALA A 262 -40.05 35.36 19.48
C ALA A 262 -38.93 35.05 20.50
N SER A 263 -38.07 36.07 20.71
CA SER A 263 -37.53 36.62 21.97
C SER A 263 -37.23 35.77 23.22
N GLY A 264 -36.08 36.05 23.87
CA GLY A 264 -35.97 36.00 25.34
C GLY A 264 -34.56 35.84 25.92
N GLU A 265 -34.05 36.89 26.56
CA GLU A 265 -32.70 37.10 27.08
C GLU A 265 -32.43 36.52 28.51
N VAL A 266 -31.16 36.65 28.94
CA VAL A 266 -30.64 36.99 30.30
C VAL A 266 -29.86 35.92 31.12
N GLU A 267 -28.53 36.08 31.05
CA GLU A 267 -27.49 36.28 32.08
C GLU A 267 -27.24 35.39 33.34
N THR A 268 -25.97 35.49 33.74
CA THR A 268 -25.26 35.33 35.04
C THR A 268 -24.41 34.06 35.15
N SER A 269 -23.06 34.08 35.18
CA SER A 269 -22.01 34.81 35.93
C SER A 269 -21.66 34.20 37.30
N GLY A 270 -20.36 33.97 37.52
CA GLY A 270 -19.71 33.64 38.79
C GLY A 270 -19.20 32.20 38.88
N GLU A 271 -18.01 31.83 39.37
CA GLU A 271 -16.79 32.50 39.82
C GLU A 271 -15.89 31.36 40.39
N GLU A 272 -14.56 31.46 40.24
CA GLU A 272 -13.47 30.99 41.14
C GLU A 272 -13.33 29.46 41.46
N SER A 273 -12.19 28.85 41.81
CA SER A 273 -10.82 29.24 42.22
C SER A 273 -9.84 28.12 41.79
N ASP A 274 -8.60 28.38 41.36
CA ASP A 274 -7.35 28.53 42.16
C ASP A 274 -6.87 27.29 42.96
N ASN A 275 -5.73 26.73 42.53
CA ASN A 275 -4.62 26.14 43.31
C ASN A 275 -3.65 25.49 42.28
N GLY A 276 -2.39 25.92 42.11
CA GLY A 276 -1.37 26.05 43.17
C GLY A 276 -0.76 24.66 43.39
N ALA A 277 0.17 24.23 42.52
CA ALA A 277 1.63 24.26 42.75
C ALA A 277 2.07 23.47 43.99
N GLU A 278 2.85 22.40 43.79
CA GLU A 278 4.02 22.11 44.63
C GLU A 278 4.93 21.06 43.96
N GLU A 279 6.18 21.49 43.76
CA GLU A 279 7.35 20.67 43.50
C GLU A 279 7.68 19.83 44.73
N GLU A 280 8.23 18.63 44.56
CA GLU A 280 9.26 18.13 45.48
C GLU A 280 10.20 17.21 44.70
N ALA A 281 11.42 17.72 44.50
CA ALA A 281 12.58 16.96 44.12
C ALA A 281 13.26 16.46 45.39
N SER A 282 13.57 15.16 45.46
CA SER A 282 14.49 14.60 46.46
C SER A 282 15.21 13.42 45.78
N SER A 283 16.48 13.59 45.38
CA SER A 283 17.67 13.13 46.14
C SER A 283 17.42 11.76 46.78
N GLY A 284 18.06 10.67 46.36
CA GLY A 284 19.50 10.52 46.17
C GLY A 284 19.96 9.55 47.25
N GLU A 285 20.46 8.38 46.87
CA GLU A 285 21.32 7.56 47.73
C GLU A 285 22.14 6.60 46.86
N GLU A 286 23.40 6.98 46.66
CA GLU A 286 24.54 6.08 46.47
C GLU A 286 24.71 5.19 47.70
N SER A 287 25.15 3.94 47.47
CA SER A 287 26.09 3.16 48.33
C SER A 287 26.26 1.74 47.76
N PRO A 288 27.30 0.96 48.13
CA PRO A 288 28.51 0.87 47.32
C PRO A 288 28.91 -0.58 46.98
N SER A 289 30.02 -0.68 46.27
CA SER A 289 30.86 -1.85 46.01
C SER A 289 31.21 -2.73 47.24
N GLU A 290 31.11 -4.05 47.07
CA GLU A 290 31.90 -5.12 47.69
C GLU A 290 32.31 -6.03 46.52
N GLU A 291 33.56 -6.21 46.08
CA GLU A 291 34.82 -6.65 46.70
C GLU A 291 34.85 -8.12 47.16
N SER A 292 35.96 -8.78 46.83
CA SER A 292 36.44 -10.14 47.14
C SER A 292 35.88 -11.29 46.27
N ASP A 293 36.67 -11.80 45.33
CA ASP A 293 37.71 -12.84 45.53
C ASP A 293 37.11 -14.20 45.90
N ASP A 294 37.12 -15.15 44.97
CA ASP A 294 37.64 -16.48 45.31
C ASP A 294 38.15 -17.23 44.07
N ASP A 295 39.45 -17.39 44.13
CA ASP A 295 40.36 -18.09 43.24
C ASP A 295 40.39 -19.55 43.68
N ARG A 296 39.93 -20.51 42.85
CA ARG A 296 40.56 -21.84 42.73
C ARG A 296 39.84 -22.79 41.78
N LYS A 297 40.54 -23.09 40.68
CA LYS A 297 40.59 -24.42 40.08
C LYS A 297 41.55 -25.29 40.90
N PRO A 298 41.36 -26.61 40.93
CA PRO A 298 42.42 -27.42 40.34
C PRO A 298 41.94 -28.67 39.56
N GLU A 299 42.83 -29.02 38.62
CA GLU A 299 43.09 -30.29 37.93
C GLU A 299 41.99 -31.00 37.13
#